data_AF-A0A1J4KB67-F1
#
_entry.id   AF-A0A1J4KB67-F1
#
_cell.length_a   1.000
_cell.length_b   1.000
_cell.length_c   1.000
_cell.angle_alpha   90.00
_cell.angle_beta   90.00
_cell.angle_gamma   90.00
#
_symmetry.space_group_name_H-M   'P 1'
#
loop_
_entity.id
_entity.type
_entity.pdbx_description
1 polymer ?
#
loop_
_entity_poly.entity_id
_entity_poly.type
_entity_poly.pdbx_seq_one_letter_code
_entity_poly.pdbx_strand_id
1 'polypeptide(L)'
;MDPICLNKFEVEKCKFTGCTFCPNSPNLVTCGSDHKVHLHQLSSKYRRTDFKGGKYEMTCVTVSPTTKNVSDTIILSANKEGRIRVNETSIQKKPNIFTAHQSCVNSIHFTPDSTRFTTSSNDQTAKVWDFPSLKFLSSLRGHTSWVTSSTFSPDGNVIVTSSEDKSVRLWDVRTRNSQQYFGKMSASVTRAVFHPDGSIIGTALKDGTFSIIDTRNHQVIQKYEAHSAPITSLQFHPTGSFALTTSLDKKICIWDLVEGQLFYTIGSHTSPITDGKWNFDGSRFLTCDSSGVLLQWQTNFDKLIQKIGSTTKSSPDQILADAMDVAPPPPARSSGPPQPTPMTKIEMPSEDLIEAKLDRILNQIQMLTKTTMMLDKRTSMQEEKLLKIQTKSSH
;
A
#
# COMPACT_ATOMS: atom_id res chain seq x y z
N MET A 1 -4.13 15.13 -15.20
CA MET A 1 -5.24 14.40 -15.84
C MET A 1 -5.83 13.51 -14.79
N ASP A 2 -7.14 13.58 -14.64
CA ASP A 2 -7.87 12.92 -13.55
C ASP A 2 -7.88 11.39 -13.71
N PRO A 3 -8.03 10.63 -12.62
CA PRO A 3 -8.22 9.18 -12.69
C PRO A 3 -9.44 8.81 -13.54
N ILE A 4 -9.26 7.88 -14.47
CA ILE A 4 -10.30 7.46 -15.41
C ILE A 4 -10.80 6.07 -15.02
N CYS A 5 -12.12 5.89 -14.90
CA CYS A 5 -12.72 4.58 -14.73
C CYS A 5 -12.67 3.81 -16.07
N LEU A 6 -11.87 2.74 -16.13
CA LEU A 6 -11.71 1.90 -17.31
C LEU A 6 -12.82 0.86 -17.43
N ASN A 7 -13.08 0.14 -16.34
CA ASN A 7 -14.00 -0.99 -16.33
C ASN A 7 -14.87 -0.95 -15.09
N LYS A 8 -16.12 -1.37 -15.25
CA LYS A 8 -17.10 -1.57 -14.19
C LYS A 8 -17.63 -3.00 -14.27
N PHE A 9 -17.49 -3.75 -13.18
CA PHE A 9 -18.03 -5.10 -13.06
C PHE A 9 -19.04 -5.12 -11.93
N GLU A 10 -20.13 -5.85 -12.13
CA GLU A 10 -21.19 -5.99 -11.12
C GLU A 10 -21.50 -7.47 -10.90
N VAL A 11 -21.67 -7.83 -9.64
CA VAL A 11 -22.17 -9.13 -9.22
C VAL A 11 -23.39 -8.90 -8.34
N GLU A 12 -24.57 -9.15 -8.91
CA GLU A 12 -25.83 -8.97 -8.19
C GLU A 12 -25.86 -9.74 -6.88
N LYS A 13 -26.36 -9.08 -5.82
CA LYS A 13 -26.56 -9.68 -4.49
C LYS A 13 -25.29 -10.22 -3.83
N CYS A 14 -24.11 -9.76 -4.24
CA CYS A 14 -22.84 -10.07 -3.58
C CYS A 14 -22.26 -8.82 -2.94
N LYS A 15 -22.02 -8.84 -1.64
CA LYS A 15 -21.18 -7.82 -0.99
C LYS A 15 -19.73 -8.20 -1.23
N PHE A 16 -19.00 -7.42 -2.02
CA PHE A 16 -17.55 -7.65 -2.13
C PHE A 16 -16.86 -7.30 -0.83
N THR A 17 -15.93 -8.16 -0.43
CA THR A 17 -15.14 -8.03 0.81
C THR A 17 -13.66 -7.82 0.54
N GLY A 18 -13.18 -8.16 -0.67
CA GLY A 18 -11.81 -7.90 -1.08
C GLY A 18 -11.66 -7.95 -2.59
N CYS A 19 -10.64 -7.24 -3.10
CA CYS A 19 -10.25 -7.28 -4.50
C CYS A 19 -8.73 -7.26 -4.64
N THR A 20 -8.21 -7.80 -5.74
CA THR A 20 -6.77 -7.77 -6.05
C THR A 20 -6.51 -7.98 -7.53
N PHE A 21 -5.39 -7.45 -8.01
CA PHE A 21 -4.84 -7.80 -9.32
C PHE A 21 -4.19 -9.17 -9.29
N CYS A 22 -4.20 -9.88 -10.42
CA CYS A 22 -3.30 -11.00 -10.67
C CYS A 22 -1.95 -10.46 -11.20
N PRO A 23 -0.82 -10.82 -10.59
CA PRO A 23 0.49 -10.47 -11.13
C PRO A 23 0.65 -11.01 -12.56
N ASN A 24 1.31 -10.23 -13.42
CA ASN A 24 1.66 -10.60 -14.80
C ASN A 24 0.48 -10.93 -15.73
N SER A 25 -0.75 -10.56 -15.37
CA SER A 25 -1.91 -10.73 -16.24
C SER A 25 -2.91 -9.59 -16.06
N PRO A 26 -3.81 -9.33 -17.03
CA PRO A 26 -4.86 -8.34 -16.86
C PRO A 26 -5.99 -8.84 -15.94
N ASN A 27 -5.88 -10.04 -15.39
CA ASN A 27 -6.96 -10.65 -14.62
C ASN A 27 -7.09 -10.02 -13.23
N LEU A 28 -8.31 -10.01 -12.72
CA LEU A 28 -8.65 -9.48 -11.40
C LEU A 28 -9.32 -10.58 -10.58
N VAL A 29 -9.16 -10.52 -9.26
CA VAL A 29 -9.81 -11.44 -8.34
C VAL A 29 -10.62 -10.66 -7.32
N THR A 30 -11.85 -11.10 -7.08
CA THR A 30 -12.71 -10.60 -6.01
C THR A 30 -13.22 -11.74 -5.14
N CYS A 31 -13.67 -11.43 -3.94
CA CYS A 31 -14.41 -12.35 -3.09
C CYS A 31 -15.52 -11.61 -2.34
N GLY A 32 -16.53 -12.34 -1.87
CA GLY A 32 -17.64 -11.70 -1.18
C GLY A 32 -18.57 -12.60 -0.37
N SER A 33 -19.71 -12.01 0.00
CA SER A 33 -20.76 -12.62 0.81
C SER A 33 -21.51 -13.77 0.15
N ASP A 34 -21.33 -13.95 -1.15
CA ASP A 34 -21.88 -15.08 -1.91
C ASP A 34 -21.08 -16.39 -1.75
N HIS A 35 -20.11 -16.38 -0.84
CA HIS A 35 -19.24 -17.51 -0.50
C HIS A 35 -18.33 -17.93 -1.65
N LYS A 36 -18.06 -17.06 -2.62
CA LYS A 36 -17.22 -17.37 -3.78
C LYS A 36 -16.00 -16.45 -3.88
N VAL A 37 -15.06 -16.93 -4.68
CA VAL A 37 -13.96 -16.14 -5.24
C VAL A 37 -14.21 -16.05 -6.74
N HIS A 38 -14.23 -14.85 -7.29
CA HIS A 38 -14.44 -14.61 -8.71
C HIS A 38 -13.12 -14.23 -9.36
N LEU A 39 -12.74 -14.96 -10.40
CA LEU A 39 -11.65 -14.60 -11.29
C LEU A 39 -12.24 -13.94 -12.54
N HIS A 40 -11.96 -12.65 -12.69
CA HIS A 40 -12.35 -11.82 -13.82
C HIS A 40 -11.21 -11.81 -14.83
N GLN A 41 -11.40 -12.51 -15.95
CA GLN A 41 -10.41 -12.62 -17.01
C GLN A 41 -10.69 -11.54 -18.06
N LEU A 42 -9.72 -10.65 -18.26
CA LEU A 42 -9.83 -9.46 -19.12
C LEU A 42 -9.04 -9.59 -20.44
N SER A 43 -8.92 -10.81 -20.97
CA SER A 43 -8.36 -11.04 -22.30
C SER A 43 -9.32 -10.57 -23.41
N SER A 44 -9.14 -11.03 -24.65
CA SER A 44 -9.94 -10.58 -25.81
C SER A 44 -11.46 -10.60 -25.63
N LYS A 45 -11.97 -11.43 -24.72
CA LYS A 45 -13.34 -11.37 -24.20
C LYS A 45 -13.35 -11.53 -22.70
N TYR A 46 -14.20 -10.74 -22.02
CA TYR A 46 -14.42 -10.90 -20.59
C TYR A 46 -14.97 -12.28 -20.27
N ARG A 47 -14.34 -12.97 -19.33
CA ARG A 47 -14.81 -14.25 -18.77
C ARG A 47 -14.72 -14.23 -17.26
N ARG A 48 -15.77 -14.70 -16.58
CA ARG A 48 -15.77 -14.88 -15.12
C ARG A 48 -15.71 -16.37 -14.78
N THR A 49 -14.79 -16.73 -13.90
CA THR A 49 -14.69 -18.08 -13.32
C THR A 49 -14.92 -18.00 -11.82
N ASP A 50 -15.90 -18.73 -11.31
CA ASP A 50 -16.30 -18.70 -9.91
C ASP A 50 -15.77 -19.93 -9.16
N PHE A 51 -14.92 -19.71 -8.13
CA PHE A 51 -14.48 -20.76 -7.22
C PHE A 51 -15.38 -20.78 -5.98
N LYS A 52 -16.07 -21.89 -5.72
CA LYS A 52 -16.92 -22.06 -4.51
C LYS A 52 -16.06 -22.06 -3.25
N GLY A 53 -16.19 -21.05 -2.38
CA GLY A 53 -15.41 -20.86 -1.14
C GLY A 53 -15.91 -21.62 0.09
N GLY A 54 -17.07 -22.27 0.02
CA GLY A 54 -17.62 -23.12 1.08
C GLY A 54 -19.01 -22.67 1.54
N LYS A 55 -19.32 -22.86 2.84
CA LYS A 55 -20.60 -22.46 3.45
C LYS A 55 -20.61 -21.03 4.02
N TYR A 56 -19.45 -20.39 4.11
CA TYR A 56 -19.26 -19.16 4.84
C TYR A 56 -18.76 -18.04 3.93
N GLU A 57 -19.14 -16.82 4.25
CA GLU A 57 -18.74 -15.61 3.52
C GLU A 57 -17.22 -15.48 3.46
N MET A 58 -16.72 -15.16 2.26
CA MET A 58 -15.32 -14.87 2.05
C MET A 58 -15.02 -13.47 2.56
N THR A 59 -13.92 -13.30 3.27
CA THR A 59 -13.59 -12.08 4.00
C THR A 59 -12.40 -11.35 3.40
N CYS A 60 -11.48 -12.07 2.76
CA CYS A 60 -10.35 -11.47 2.06
C CYS A 60 -9.79 -12.44 1.01
N VAL A 61 -9.11 -11.86 0.01
CA VAL A 61 -8.43 -12.59 -1.05
C VAL A 61 -7.08 -11.94 -1.36
N THR A 62 -6.10 -12.74 -1.74
CA THR A 62 -4.79 -12.28 -2.22
C THR A 62 -4.25 -13.26 -3.26
N VAL A 63 -3.31 -12.79 -4.07
CA VAL A 63 -2.65 -13.58 -5.12
C VAL A 63 -1.15 -13.57 -4.85
N SER A 64 -0.50 -14.71 -5.07
CA SER A 64 0.96 -14.84 -4.95
C SER A 64 1.68 -13.85 -5.88
N PRO A 65 2.51 -12.93 -5.36
CA PRO A 65 3.25 -11.94 -6.17
C PRO A 65 4.13 -12.57 -7.25
N THR A 66 4.83 -13.64 -6.88
CA THR A 66 5.63 -14.44 -7.81
C THR A 66 4.94 -15.77 -8.10
N THR A 67 5.08 -16.23 -9.33
CA THR A 67 4.59 -17.55 -9.75
C THR A 67 5.74 -18.28 -10.42
N LYS A 68 5.99 -19.55 -10.06
CA LYS A 68 7.05 -20.35 -10.70
C LYS A 68 6.77 -20.58 -12.19
N ASN A 69 5.50 -20.62 -12.58
CA ASN A 69 5.02 -20.66 -13.95
C ASN A 69 4.13 -19.43 -14.22
N VAL A 70 4.29 -18.81 -15.39
CA VAL A 70 3.52 -17.62 -15.80
C VAL A 70 2.01 -17.89 -15.87
N SER A 71 1.59 -19.16 -16.07
CA SER A 71 0.19 -19.59 -16.11
C SER A 71 -0.47 -19.84 -14.75
N ASP A 72 0.32 -19.94 -13.68
CA ASP A 72 -0.14 -20.47 -12.39
C ASP A 72 -0.41 -19.33 -11.42
N THR A 73 -1.61 -18.77 -11.50
CA THR A 73 -2.07 -17.83 -10.47
C THR A 73 -2.46 -18.62 -9.23
N ILE A 74 -1.77 -18.36 -8.12
CA ILE A 74 -2.10 -18.93 -6.81
C ILE A 74 -2.92 -17.92 -6.05
N ILE A 75 -4.17 -18.28 -5.75
CA ILE A 75 -5.14 -17.44 -5.05
C ILE A 75 -5.33 -17.99 -3.64
N LEU A 76 -4.97 -17.20 -2.65
CA LEU A 76 -5.35 -17.44 -1.25
C LEU A 76 -6.60 -16.65 -0.93
N SER A 77 -7.56 -17.32 -0.30
CA SER A 77 -8.80 -16.70 0.15
C SER A 77 -9.18 -17.24 1.52
N ALA A 78 -9.82 -16.41 2.33
CA ALA A 78 -10.24 -16.81 3.67
C ALA A 78 -11.68 -16.39 3.97
N ASN A 79 -12.23 -16.96 5.04
CA ASN A 79 -13.63 -16.78 5.42
C ASN A 79 -13.82 -16.45 6.90
N LYS A 80 -15.10 -16.23 7.27
CA LYS A 80 -15.53 -15.90 8.64
C LYS A 80 -15.25 -16.98 9.70
N GLU A 81 -14.95 -18.21 9.30
CA GLU A 81 -14.70 -19.34 10.20
C GLU A 81 -13.21 -19.68 10.36
N GLY A 82 -12.32 -18.77 9.95
CA GLY A 82 -10.89 -19.00 10.14
C GLY A 82 -10.26 -19.96 9.14
N ARG A 83 -10.98 -20.35 8.07
CA ARG A 83 -10.44 -21.27 7.04
C ARG A 83 -9.78 -20.50 5.92
N ILE A 84 -8.65 -21.04 5.46
CA ILE A 84 -7.94 -20.57 4.28
C ILE A 84 -8.08 -21.61 3.19
N ARG A 85 -8.26 -21.11 1.97
CA ARG A 85 -8.34 -21.90 0.75
C ARG A 85 -7.27 -21.43 -0.23
N VAL A 86 -6.54 -22.40 -0.77
CA VAL A 86 -5.55 -22.24 -1.84
C VAL A 86 -6.17 -22.75 -3.14
N ASN A 87 -6.27 -21.88 -4.15
CA ASN A 87 -6.65 -22.27 -5.51
C ASN A 87 -5.47 -22.00 -6.45
N GLU A 88 -5.10 -22.99 -7.24
CA GLU A 88 -4.12 -22.86 -8.33
C GLU A 88 -4.91 -22.86 -9.63
N THR A 89 -4.80 -21.81 -10.45
CA THR A 89 -5.66 -21.64 -11.63
C THR A 89 -5.35 -22.61 -12.77
N SER A 90 -4.12 -23.09 -12.85
CA SER A 90 -3.63 -24.00 -13.89
C SER A 90 -4.05 -25.45 -13.66
N ILE A 91 -4.23 -25.85 -12.41
CA ILE A 91 -4.52 -27.23 -12.04
C ILE A 91 -5.99 -27.35 -11.67
N GLN A 92 -6.74 -28.16 -12.41
CA GLN A 92 -8.10 -28.59 -12.02
C GLN A 92 -8.04 -29.63 -10.88
N LYS A 93 -7.40 -29.28 -9.78
CA LYS A 93 -7.36 -30.10 -8.56
C LYS A 93 -8.34 -29.55 -7.54
N LYS A 94 -8.78 -30.42 -6.63
CA LYS A 94 -9.49 -29.98 -5.42
C LYS A 94 -8.61 -28.94 -4.69
N PRO A 95 -9.21 -27.83 -4.25
CA PRO A 95 -8.53 -26.79 -3.50
C PRO A 95 -7.91 -27.36 -2.22
N ASN A 96 -6.75 -26.84 -1.81
CA ASN A 96 -6.24 -27.12 -0.47
C ASN A 96 -6.97 -26.20 0.53
N ILE A 97 -7.55 -26.79 1.57
CA ILE A 97 -8.31 -26.06 2.60
C ILE A 97 -7.81 -26.48 3.96
N PHE A 98 -7.46 -25.51 4.80
CA PHE A 98 -7.05 -25.75 6.18
C PHE A 98 -7.62 -24.69 7.11
N THR A 99 -7.80 -25.05 8.37
CA THR A 99 -8.22 -24.12 9.42
C THR A 99 -7.00 -23.39 9.96
N ALA A 100 -6.89 -22.11 9.67
CA ALA A 100 -5.79 -21.27 10.14
C ALA A 100 -6.09 -20.64 11.50
N HIS A 101 -7.34 -20.25 11.75
CA HIS A 101 -7.76 -19.48 12.92
C HIS A 101 -9.06 -20.04 13.53
N GLN A 102 -9.37 -19.63 14.75
CA GLN A 102 -10.62 -20.03 15.44
C GLN A 102 -11.79 -19.08 15.17
N SER A 103 -11.54 -17.99 14.44
CA SER A 103 -12.54 -16.98 14.09
C SER A 103 -12.20 -16.34 12.74
N CYS A 104 -12.99 -15.34 12.35
CA CYS A 104 -12.88 -14.61 11.09
C CYS A 104 -11.44 -14.23 10.74
N VAL A 105 -11.00 -14.54 9.53
CA VAL A 105 -9.72 -14.05 9.00
C VAL A 105 -9.97 -12.71 8.34
N ASN A 106 -9.25 -11.67 8.77
CA ASN A 106 -9.44 -10.30 8.29
C ASN A 106 -8.49 -9.93 7.15
N SER A 107 -7.29 -10.52 7.12
CA SER A 107 -6.34 -10.28 6.04
C SER A 107 -5.44 -11.48 5.79
N ILE A 108 -4.97 -11.59 4.54
CA ILE A 108 -3.89 -12.48 4.11
C ILE A 108 -2.92 -11.64 3.30
N HIS A 109 -1.61 -11.80 3.51
CA HIS A 109 -0.59 -11.14 2.71
C HIS A 109 0.64 -12.04 2.54
N PHE A 110 1.10 -12.20 1.30
CA PHE A 110 2.38 -12.84 0.98
C PHE A 110 3.59 -11.97 1.32
N THR A 111 4.75 -12.61 1.48
CA THR A 111 6.04 -11.94 1.28
C THR A 111 6.24 -11.63 -0.22
N PRO A 112 7.08 -10.63 -0.57
CA PRO A 112 7.35 -10.30 -1.98
C PRO A 112 7.90 -11.46 -2.81
N ASP A 113 8.66 -12.36 -2.19
CA ASP A 113 9.22 -13.58 -2.81
C ASP A 113 8.24 -14.78 -2.82
N SER A 114 7.02 -14.59 -2.33
CA SER A 114 5.99 -15.63 -2.16
C SER A 114 6.41 -16.85 -1.33
N THR A 115 7.48 -16.78 -0.53
CA THR A 115 7.92 -17.93 0.29
C THR A 115 7.15 -18.06 1.61
N ARG A 116 6.49 -17.00 2.06
CA ARG A 116 5.69 -16.99 3.28
C ARG A 116 4.42 -16.18 3.08
N PHE A 117 3.46 -16.36 3.97
CA PHE A 117 2.32 -15.47 4.10
C PHE A 117 1.91 -15.28 5.56
N THR A 118 1.26 -14.15 5.84
CA THR A 118 0.66 -13.82 7.13
C THR A 118 -0.84 -13.86 7.04
N THR A 119 -1.49 -14.23 8.14
CA THR A 119 -2.93 -14.14 8.33
C THR A 119 -3.25 -13.40 9.62
N SER A 120 -4.30 -12.58 9.64
CA SER A 120 -4.78 -11.89 10.84
C SER A 120 -6.24 -12.24 11.13
N SER A 121 -6.64 -12.29 12.41
CA SER A 121 -7.96 -12.78 12.78
C SER A 121 -8.60 -12.08 13.98
N ASN A 122 -9.93 -12.23 14.07
CA ASN A 122 -10.73 -11.93 15.26
C ASN A 122 -10.38 -12.80 16.48
N ASP A 123 -9.61 -13.89 16.31
CA ASP A 123 -9.05 -14.65 17.44
C ASP A 123 -7.90 -13.93 18.17
N GLN A 124 -7.69 -12.64 17.87
CA GLN A 124 -6.68 -11.76 18.48
C GLN A 124 -5.24 -12.14 18.13
N THR A 125 -5.05 -13.02 17.15
CA THR A 125 -3.72 -13.41 16.68
C THR A 125 -3.52 -13.08 15.21
N ALA A 126 -2.26 -12.82 14.86
CA ALA A 126 -1.78 -13.05 13.50
C ALA A 126 -0.93 -14.33 13.48
N LYS A 127 -0.83 -14.98 12.32
CA LYS A 127 -0.03 -16.20 12.14
C LYS A 127 0.82 -16.07 10.89
N VAL A 128 1.99 -16.72 10.94
CA VAL A 128 2.96 -16.77 9.85
C VAL A 128 3.03 -18.21 9.35
N TRP A 129 3.05 -18.35 8.03
CA TRP A 129 2.99 -19.64 7.35
C TRP A 129 4.07 -19.72 6.28
N ASP A 130 4.61 -20.92 6.09
CA ASP A 130 5.49 -21.24 4.97
C ASP A 130 4.67 -21.52 3.71
N PHE A 131 5.19 -21.11 2.56
CA PHE A 131 4.60 -21.37 1.26
C PHE A 131 5.68 -21.92 0.30
N PRO A 132 5.40 -22.99 -0.46
CA PRO A 132 4.11 -23.64 -0.69
C PRO A 132 3.75 -24.77 0.30
N SER A 133 4.57 -25.04 1.33
CA SER A 133 4.31 -26.21 2.20
C SER A 133 3.09 -26.05 3.11
N LEU A 134 2.57 -24.83 3.28
CA LEU A 134 1.49 -24.45 4.19
C LEU A 134 1.76 -24.82 5.65
N LYS A 135 3.04 -24.99 6.02
CA LYS A 135 3.43 -25.28 7.39
C LYS A 135 3.24 -24.03 8.25
N PHE A 136 2.60 -24.21 9.40
CA PHE A 136 2.52 -23.19 10.42
C PHE A 136 3.93 -22.90 10.97
N LEU A 137 4.35 -21.63 10.95
CA LEU A 137 5.67 -21.20 11.43
C LEU A 137 5.59 -20.55 12.82
N SER A 138 4.68 -19.60 13.01
CA SER A 138 4.57 -18.86 14.27
C SER A 138 3.19 -18.21 14.46
N SER A 139 2.85 -17.94 15.71
CA SER A 139 1.69 -17.14 16.11
C SER A 139 2.18 -15.85 16.77
N LEU A 140 1.73 -14.72 16.25
CA LEU A 140 2.00 -13.37 16.74
C LEU A 140 0.91 -13.01 17.74
N ARG A 141 1.21 -13.17 19.04
CA ARG A 141 0.28 -12.97 20.15
C ARG A 141 0.66 -11.73 20.94
N GLY A 142 -0.35 -10.92 21.30
CA GLY A 142 -0.15 -9.74 22.15
C GLY A 142 -1.22 -8.68 21.99
N HIS A 143 -1.95 -8.66 20.88
CA HIS A 143 -3.15 -7.83 20.75
C HIS A 143 -4.24 -8.29 21.73
N THR A 144 -4.99 -7.33 22.27
CA THR A 144 -6.07 -7.58 23.25
C THR A 144 -7.46 -7.50 22.63
N SER A 145 -7.53 -7.36 21.30
CA SER A 145 -8.75 -7.34 20.50
C SER A 145 -8.43 -7.87 19.09
N TRP A 146 -9.41 -7.84 18.19
CA TRP A 146 -9.30 -8.39 16.83
C TRP A 146 -8.09 -7.81 16.08
N VAL A 147 -7.33 -8.67 15.40
CA VAL A 147 -6.23 -8.24 14.52
C VAL A 147 -6.80 -7.97 13.14
N THR A 148 -6.87 -6.70 12.78
CA THR A 148 -7.55 -6.21 11.59
C THR A 148 -6.70 -6.40 10.34
N SER A 149 -5.38 -6.27 10.44
CA SER A 149 -4.46 -6.54 9.33
C SER A 149 -3.08 -7.01 9.79
N SER A 150 -2.40 -7.74 8.92
CA SER A 150 -0.99 -8.11 9.05
C SER A 150 -0.30 -8.01 7.70
N THR A 151 0.89 -7.40 7.63
CA THR A 151 1.68 -7.33 6.39
C THR A 151 3.18 -7.42 6.67
N PHE A 152 3.93 -7.99 5.74
CA PHE A 152 5.39 -7.95 5.75
C PHE A 152 5.92 -6.56 5.37
N SER A 153 7.10 -6.24 5.86
CA SER A 153 7.98 -5.21 5.32
C SER A 153 8.48 -5.61 3.92
N PRO A 154 8.93 -4.65 3.10
CA PRO A 154 9.42 -4.92 1.74
C PRO A 154 10.60 -5.91 1.70
N ASP A 155 11.44 -5.95 2.75
CA ASP A 155 12.54 -6.91 2.88
C ASP A 155 12.11 -8.28 3.45
N GLY A 156 10.84 -8.42 3.84
CA GLY A 156 10.26 -9.67 4.36
C GLY A 156 10.70 -10.07 5.77
N ASN A 157 11.47 -9.22 6.47
CA ASN A 157 12.06 -9.52 7.78
C ASN A 157 11.22 -9.08 8.97
N VAL A 158 10.34 -8.11 8.76
CA VAL A 158 9.45 -7.55 9.80
C VAL A 158 8.01 -7.73 9.37
N ILE A 159 7.12 -7.94 10.33
CA ILE A 159 5.67 -7.90 10.12
C ILE A 159 5.12 -6.75 10.94
N VAL A 160 4.21 -5.98 10.36
CA VAL A 160 3.36 -5.04 11.10
C VAL A 160 1.97 -5.64 11.24
N THR A 161 1.40 -5.55 12.44
CA THR A 161 0.01 -5.91 12.72
C THR A 161 -0.76 -4.72 13.27
N SER A 162 -2.03 -4.62 12.90
CA SER A 162 -2.97 -3.60 13.40
C SER A 162 -4.16 -4.26 14.10
N SER A 163 -4.79 -3.54 15.03
CA SER A 163 -5.90 -4.11 15.81
C SER A 163 -6.96 -3.09 16.22
N GLU A 164 -8.14 -3.63 16.54
CA GLU A 164 -9.21 -2.91 17.22
C GLU A 164 -8.86 -2.47 18.65
N ASP A 165 -7.78 -3.00 19.23
CA ASP A 165 -7.24 -2.52 20.51
C ASP A 165 -6.54 -1.15 20.42
N LYS A 166 -6.61 -0.52 19.23
CA LYS A 166 -6.01 0.75 18.83
C LYS A 166 -4.49 0.71 18.71
N SER A 167 -3.86 -0.46 18.74
CA SER A 167 -2.41 -0.57 18.64
C SER A 167 -1.93 -1.08 17.28
N VAL A 168 -0.68 -0.72 16.99
CA VAL A 168 0.13 -1.27 15.92
C VAL A 168 1.36 -1.93 16.56
N ARG A 169 1.76 -3.11 16.08
CA ARG A 169 2.90 -3.87 16.61
C ARG A 169 3.84 -4.30 15.48
N LEU A 170 5.14 -4.31 15.77
CA LEU A 170 6.16 -4.92 14.92
C LEU A 170 6.61 -6.26 15.46
N TRP A 171 6.87 -7.18 14.55
CA TRP A 171 7.33 -8.52 14.83
C TRP A 171 8.52 -8.84 13.93
N ASP A 172 9.60 -9.33 14.51
CA ASP A 172 10.72 -9.85 13.72
C ASP A 172 10.43 -11.30 13.36
N VAL A 173 10.55 -11.60 12.07
CA VAL A 173 10.21 -12.89 11.50
C VAL A 173 11.21 -13.97 11.93
N ARG A 174 12.49 -13.61 12.12
CA ARG A 174 13.57 -14.53 12.50
C ARG A 174 13.50 -14.88 13.98
N THR A 175 13.35 -13.88 14.85
CA THR A 175 13.29 -14.12 16.30
C THR A 175 11.90 -14.56 16.77
N ARG A 176 10.86 -14.34 15.94
CA ARG A 176 9.45 -14.66 16.22
C ARG A 176 8.88 -13.97 17.45
N ASN A 177 9.54 -12.93 17.93
CA ASN A 177 9.12 -12.14 19.08
C ASN A 177 8.51 -10.82 18.62
N SER A 178 7.60 -10.25 19.44
CA SER A 178 7.19 -8.86 19.27
C SER A 178 8.42 -7.99 19.50
N GLN A 179 8.85 -7.30 18.46
CA GLN A 179 9.93 -6.31 18.56
C GLN A 179 9.41 -5.07 19.30
N GLN A 180 8.18 -4.62 19.00
CA GLN A 180 7.76 -3.30 19.46
C GLN A 180 6.26 -3.00 19.44
N TYR A 181 5.87 -2.06 20.31
CA TYR A 181 4.52 -1.54 20.49
C TYR A 181 4.52 -0.01 20.25
N PHE A 182 3.76 0.48 19.27
CA PHE A 182 3.72 1.90 18.90
C PHE A 182 2.75 2.75 19.75
N GLY A 183 2.37 2.30 20.94
CA GLY A 183 1.32 2.97 21.72
C GLY A 183 -0.09 2.72 21.18
N LYS A 184 -1.06 3.45 21.75
CA LYS A 184 -2.44 3.48 21.26
C LYS A 184 -2.66 4.66 20.33
N MET A 185 -3.23 4.38 19.16
CA MET A 185 -3.74 5.38 18.22
C MET A 185 -5.04 6.02 18.77
N SER A 186 -5.52 7.09 18.13
CA SER A 186 -6.76 7.78 18.52
C SER A 186 -7.98 6.85 18.47
N ALA A 187 -8.04 5.99 17.45
CA ALA A 187 -9.13 5.04 17.22
C ALA A 187 -8.62 3.64 16.87
N SER A 188 -9.57 2.71 16.69
CA SER A 188 -9.30 1.35 16.21
C SER A 188 -8.57 1.41 14.87
N VAL A 189 -7.49 0.64 14.74
CA VAL A 189 -6.69 0.61 13.52
C VAL A 189 -7.29 -0.41 12.57
N THR A 190 -7.76 0.00 11.40
CA THR A 190 -8.38 -0.87 10.39
C THR A 190 -7.36 -1.48 9.44
N ARG A 191 -6.29 -0.74 9.13
CA ARG A 191 -5.19 -1.21 8.28
C ARG A 191 -3.86 -0.62 8.75
N ALA A 192 -2.80 -1.42 8.72
CA ALA A 192 -1.42 -0.93 8.76
C ALA A 192 -0.66 -1.47 7.55
N VAL A 193 0.11 -0.60 6.88
CA VAL A 193 0.90 -0.97 5.69
C VAL A 193 2.27 -0.31 5.73
N PHE A 194 3.30 -1.03 5.31
CA PHE A 194 4.61 -0.43 5.07
C PHE A 194 4.60 0.39 3.79
N HIS A 195 5.33 1.49 3.82
CA HIS A 195 5.74 2.18 2.60
C HIS A 195 6.73 1.31 1.80
N PRO A 196 6.82 1.46 0.46
CA PRO A 196 7.64 0.58 -0.39
C PRO A 196 9.13 0.49 -0.01
N ASP A 197 9.68 1.50 0.66
CA ASP A 197 11.07 1.51 1.16
C ASP A 197 11.22 0.96 2.60
N GLY A 198 10.12 0.68 3.29
CA GLY A 198 10.09 0.22 4.69
C GLY A 198 10.40 1.28 5.76
N SER A 199 10.63 2.54 5.39
CA SER A 199 11.02 3.61 6.32
C SER A 199 9.87 4.14 7.18
N ILE A 200 8.63 4.02 6.68
CA ILE A 200 7.41 4.46 7.37
C ILE A 200 6.30 3.41 7.26
N ILE A 201 5.33 3.53 8.17
CA ILE A 201 4.08 2.76 8.19
C ILE A 201 2.91 3.73 8.10
N GLY A 202 1.98 3.45 7.19
CA GLY A 202 0.69 4.11 7.13
C GLY A 202 -0.34 3.32 7.95
N THR A 203 -1.12 4.02 8.79
CA THR A 203 -2.16 3.42 9.62
C THR A 203 -3.51 4.08 9.35
N ALA A 204 -4.47 3.31 8.84
CA ALA A 204 -5.86 3.73 8.66
C ALA A 204 -6.69 3.44 9.90
N LEU A 205 -7.58 4.37 10.26
CA LEU A 205 -8.33 4.33 11.51
C LEU A 205 -9.85 4.34 11.27
N LYS A 206 -10.60 3.81 12.26
CA LYS A 206 -12.08 3.82 12.24
C LYS A 206 -12.69 5.22 12.35
N ASP A 207 -11.94 6.21 12.82
CA ASP A 207 -12.42 7.60 12.94
C ASP A 207 -12.34 8.39 11.61
N GLY A 208 -11.90 7.75 10.51
CA GLY A 208 -11.79 8.41 9.21
C GLY A 208 -10.44 9.08 8.96
N THR A 209 -9.52 9.00 9.94
CA THR A 209 -8.16 9.52 9.79
C THR A 209 -7.18 8.43 9.37
N PHE A 210 -6.07 8.82 8.75
CA PHE A 210 -4.89 7.96 8.68
C PHE A 210 -3.66 8.70 9.20
N SER A 211 -2.68 7.95 9.67
CA SER A 211 -1.44 8.49 10.23
C SER A 211 -0.24 7.83 9.58
N ILE A 212 0.88 8.54 9.58
CA ILE A 212 2.19 8.04 9.14
C ILE A 212 3.08 7.92 10.37
N ILE A 213 3.73 6.77 10.51
CA ILE A 213 4.63 6.43 11.62
C ILE A 213 6.03 6.16 11.06
N ASP A 214 7.06 6.76 11.62
CA ASP A 214 8.45 6.42 11.28
C ASP A 214 8.86 5.10 11.96
N THR A 215 9.42 4.18 11.19
CA THR A 215 9.73 2.81 11.66
C THR A 215 10.95 2.72 12.56
N ARG A 216 11.81 3.73 12.57
CA ARG A 216 13.05 3.79 13.34
C ARG A 216 12.85 4.40 14.72
N ASN A 217 12.04 5.46 14.80
CA ASN A 217 11.82 6.19 16.06
C ASN A 217 10.46 5.89 16.70
N HIS A 218 9.56 5.19 15.98
CA HIS A 218 8.26 4.75 16.47
C HIS A 218 7.29 5.88 16.81
N GLN A 219 7.45 7.03 16.16
CA GLN A 219 6.60 8.19 16.37
C GLN A 219 5.66 8.42 15.18
N VAL A 220 4.45 8.88 15.50
CA VAL A 220 3.53 9.41 14.51
C VAL A 220 4.09 10.74 14.02
N ILE A 221 4.48 10.80 12.74
CA ILE A 221 5.06 11.99 12.13
C ILE A 221 4.02 12.87 11.45
N GLN A 222 2.93 12.28 10.94
CA GLN A 222 1.86 13.01 10.26
C GLN A 222 0.51 12.34 10.50
N LYS A 223 -0.55 13.15 10.46
CA LYS A 223 -1.95 12.72 10.57
C LYS A 223 -2.78 13.46 9.53
N TYR A 224 -3.72 12.74 8.94
CA TYR A 224 -4.55 13.20 7.84
C TYR A 224 -6.02 12.90 8.14
N GLU A 225 -6.86 13.92 8.05
CA GLU A 225 -8.32 13.79 8.11
C GLU A 225 -8.83 13.45 6.72
N ALA A 226 -9.05 12.15 6.45
CA ALA A 226 -9.26 11.70 5.08
C ALA A 226 -10.72 11.48 4.71
N HIS A 227 -11.52 11.01 5.65
CA HIS A 227 -12.88 10.52 5.41
C HIS A 227 -13.80 10.86 6.58
N SER A 228 -15.10 10.97 6.30
CA SER A 228 -16.12 11.21 7.34
C SER A 228 -16.65 9.92 7.98
N ALA A 229 -16.12 8.77 7.57
CA ALA A 229 -16.49 7.43 8.05
C ALA A 229 -15.25 6.52 8.08
N PRO A 230 -15.32 5.34 8.70
CA PRO A 230 -14.18 4.43 8.84
C PRO A 230 -13.45 4.15 7.53
N ILE A 231 -12.13 4.31 7.55
CA ILE A 231 -11.27 3.92 6.42
C ILE A 231 -11.21 2.39 6.34
N THR A 232 -11.50 1.84 5.17
CA THR A 232 -11.53 0.39 4.90
C THR A 232 -10.23 -0.13 4.31
N SER A 233 -9.54 0.67 3.50
CA SER A 233 -8.22 0.34 2.96
C SER A 233 -7.31 1.56 2.92
N LEU A 234 -6.02 1.30 3.10
CA LEU A 234 -4.91 2.23 2.88
C LEU A 234 -3.81 1.47 2.15
N GLN A 235 -3.30 2.04 1.06
CA GLN A 235 -2.18 1.51 0.28
C GLN A 235 -1.28 2.65 -0.19
N PHE A 236 0.03 2.49 -0.07
CA PHE A 236 0.97 3.37 -0.76
C PHE A 236 1.04 3.00 -2.23
N HIS A 237 1.18 4.01 -3.07
CA HIS A 237 1.57 3.83 -4.46
C HIS A 237 2.98 3.19 -4.52
N PRO A 238 3.30 2.36 -5.52
CA PRO A 238 4.60 1.68 -5.61
C PRO A 238 5.82 2.61 -5.60
N THR A 239 5.68 3.85 -6.08
CA THR A 239 6.75 4.87 -5.99
C THR A 239 6.94 5.44 -4.59
N GLY A 240 5.96 5.26 -3.70
CA GLY A 240 5.94 5.81 -2.35
C GLY A 240 5.36 7.23 -2.23
N SER A 241 5.28 7.98 -3.32
CA SER A 241 4.88 9.39 -3.30
C SER A 241 3.41 9.65 -2.99
N PHE A 242 2.53 8.65 -3.20
CA PHE A 242 1.09 8.79 -3.01
C PHE A 242 0.53 7.72 -2.06
N ALA A 243 -0.57 8.05 -1.39
CA ALA A 243 -1.41 7.10 -0.67
C ALA A 243 -2.84 7.06 -1.22
N LEU A 244 -3.41 5.86 -1.30
CA LEU A 244 -4.80 5.61 -1.64
C LEU A 244 -5.55 5.22 -0.37
N THR A 245 -6.63 5.92 -0.06
CA THR A 245 -7.58 5.56 1.00
C THR A 245 -8.98 5.32 0.44
N THR A 246 -9.65 4.31 0.96
CA THR A 246 -11.07 4.04 0.67
C THR A 246 -11.85 3.98 1.96
N SER A 247 -13.13 4.37 1.94
CA SER A 247 -13.94 4.43 3.16
C SER A 247 -15.39 4.01 2.96
N LEU A 248 -16.03 3.72 4.08
CA LEU A 248 -17.47 3.52 4.16
C LEU A 248 -18.28 4.77 3.79
N ASP A 249 -17.64 5.94 3.74
CA ASP A 249 -18.24 7.19 3.24
C ASP A 249 -18.44 7.22 1.72
N LYS A 250 -18.09 6.10 1.04
CA LYS A 250 -18.24 5.87 -0.40
C LYS A 250 -17.25 6.65 -1.26
N LYS A 251 -16.26 7.30 -0.66
CA LYS A 251 -15.23 8.07 -1.35
C LYS A 251 -13.92 7.32 -1.40
N ILE A 252 -13.18 7.63 -2.47
CA ILE A 252 -11.79 7.25 -2.66
C ILE A 252 -10.99 8.55 -2.57
N CYS A 253 -9.96 8.57 -1.74
CA CYS A 253 -9.05 9.72 -1.65
C CYS A 253 -7.64 9.28 -2.06
N ILE A 254 -6.97 10.13 -2.85
CA ILE A 254 -5.56 9.97 -3.20
C ILE A 254 -4.82 11.15 -2.61
N TRP A 255 -3.74 10.88 -1.88
CA TRP A 255 -2.95 11.85 -1.14
C TRP A 255 -1.57 11.94 -1.75
N ASP A 256 -1.07 13.16 -1.94
CA ASP A 256 0.34 13.42 -2.20
C ASP A 256 1.06 13.52 -0.86
N LEU A 257 2.00 12.60 -0.62
CA LEU A 257 2.74 12.53 0.64
C LEU A 257 3.98 13.41 0.65
N VAL A 258 4.42 13.90 -0.52
CA VAL A 258 5.53 14.84 -0.63
C VAL A 258 5.05 16.22 -0.20
N GLU A 259 3.92 16.65 -0.77
CA GLU A 259 3.29 17.94 -0.44
C GLU A 259 2.39 17.85 0.81
N GLY A 260 2.04 16.64 1.25
CA GLY A 260 1.20 16.42 2.42
C GLY A 260 -0.25 16.88 2.22
N GLN A 261 -0.77 16.80 1.00
CA GLN A 261 -2.10 17.30 0.65
C GLN A 261 -2.98 16.27 -0.06
N LEU A 262 -4.29 16.48 0.02
CA LEU A 262 -5.27 15.71 -0.72
C LEU A 262 -5.15 16.03 -2.22
N PHE A 263 -4.88 15.02 -3.03
CA PHE A 263 -4.69 15.18 -4.48
C PHE A 263 -5.99 14.94 -5.25
N TYR A 264 -6.73 13.86 -4.93
CA TYR A 264 -8.03 13.58 -5.55
C TYR A 264 -9.05 13.06 -4.53
N THR A 265 -10.32 13.41 -4.73
CA THR A 265 -11.48 12.73 -4.13
C THR A 265 -12.41 12.24 -5.23
N ILE A 266 -12.74 10.95 -5.22
CA ILE A 266 -13.60 10.32 -6.22
C ILE A 266 -14.81 9.72 -5.50
N GLY A 267 -16.01 10.19 -5.87
CA GLY A 267 -17.30 9.74 -5.32
C GLY A 267 -18.11 8.90 -6.31
N SER A 268 -17.51 7.84 -6.85
CA SER A 268 -18.12 7.02 -7.90
C SER A 268 -18.98 5.86 -7.37
N HIS A 269 -18.73 5.42 -6.14
CA HIS A 269 -19.48 4.34 -5.53
C HIS A 269 -20.75 4.88 -4.86
N THR A 270 -21.88 4.19 -5.05
CA THR A 270 -23.16 4.52 -4.40
C THR A 270 -23.32 3.80 -3.06
N SER A 271 -22.46 2.81 -2.80
CA SER A 271 -22.41 1.99 -1.59
C SER A 271 -21.05 2.11 -0.87
N PRO A 272 -20.98 1.79 0.43
CA PRO A 272 -19.72 1.77 1.18
C PRO A 272 -18.62 0.96 0.50
N ILE A 273 -17.43 1.55 0.34
CA ILE A 273 -16.29 0.88 -0.30
C ILE A 273 -15.62 -0.04 0.72
N THR A 274 -15.40 -1.29 0.34
CA THR A 274 -14.91 -2.35 1.24
C THR A 274 -13.41 -2.62 1.08
N ASP A 275 -12.84 -2.41 -0.09
CA ASP A 275 -11.39 -2.55 -0.32
C ASP A 275 -10.91 -1.69 -1.50
N GLY A 276 -9.61 -1.42 -1.52
CA GLY A 276 -8.93 -0.68 -2.58
C GLY A 276 -7.46 -1.06 -2.68
N LYS A 277 -6.97 -1.26 -3.92
CA LYS A 277 -5.62 -1.79 -4.20
C LYS A 277 -4.98 -1.20 -5.44
N TRP A 278 -3.71 -0.80 -5.33
CA TRP A 278 -2.85 -0.53 -6.49
C TRP A 278 -2.50 -1.83 -7.21
N ASN A 279 -2.25 -1.72 -8.52
CA ASN A 279 -1.47 -2.72 -9.23
C ASN A 279 0.03 -2.52 -8.95
N PHE A 280 0.85 -3.46 -9.42
CA PHE A 280 2.29 -3.51 -9.10
C PHE A 280 3.08 -2.30 -9.63
N ASP A 281 2.71 -1.77 -10.80
CA ASP A 281 3.39 -0.61 -11.41
C ASP A 281 2.79 0.74 -10.99
N GLY A 282 1.63 0.74 -10.31
CA GLY A 282 0.96 1.95 -9.85
C GLY A 282 0.11 2.67 -10.91
N SER A 283 0.14 2.22 -12.17
CA SER A 283 -0.66 2.83 -13.25
C SER A 283 -2.17 2.64 -13.06
N ARG A 284 -2.60 1.67 -12.25
CA ARG A 284 -4.01 1.35 -12.02
C ARG A 284 -4.31 1.04 -10.57
N PHE A 285 -5.56 1.24 -10.18
CA PHE A 285 -6.07 0.73 -8.91
C PHE A 285 -7.48 0.14 -9.06
N LEU A 286 -7.84 -0.76 -8.14
CA LEU A 286 -9.18 -1.31 -7.99
C LEU A 286 -9.85 -0.72 -6.76
N THR A 287 -11.17 -0.61 -6.84
CA THR A 287 -12.03 -0.39 -5.68
C THR A 287 -13.26 -1.29 -5.78
N CYS A 288 -13.66 -1.90 -4.67
CA CYS A 288 -14.89 -2.69 -4.61
C CYS A 288 -15.79 -2.25 -3.45
N ASP A 289 -17.09 -2.43 -3.61
CA ASP A 289 -18.08 -1.97 -2.62
C ASP A 289 -19.02 -3.06 -2.10
N SER A 290 -19.80 -2.68 -1.10
CA SER A 290 -20.73 -3.57 -0.44
C SER A 290 -21.97 -3.94 -1.26
N SER A 291 -22.16 -3.36 -2.45
CA SER A 291 -23.23 -3.72 -3.39
C SER A 291 -22.79 -4.68 -4.50
N GLY A 292 -21.51 -5.04 -4.53
CA GLY A 292 -20.97 -5.97 -5.53
C GLY A 292 -20.50 -5.27 -6.79
N VAL A 293 -20.14 -3.98 -6.69
CA VAL A 293 -19.51 -3.24 -7.77
C VAL A 293 -18.00 -3.29 -7.59
N LEU A 294 -17.28 -3.63 -8.66
CA LEU A 294 -15.83 -3.52 -8.80
C LEU A 294 -15.53 -2.49 -9.89
N LEU A 295 -14.75 -1.46 -9.55
CA LEU A 295 -14.26 -0.46 -10.50
C LEU A 295 -12.76 -0.61 -10.69
N GLN A 296 -12.32 -0.51 -11.94
CA GLN A 296 -10.90 -0.44 -12.31
C GLN A 296 -10.58 0.95 -12.82
N TRP A 297 -9.58 1.57 -12.23
CA TRP A 297 -9.15 2.93 -12.52
C TRP A 297 -7.80 2.92 -13.20
N GLN A 298 -7.60 3.83 -14.13
CA GLN A 298 -6.30 4.19 -14.66
C GLN A 298 -5.89 5.55 -14.12
N THR A 299 -4.62 5.63 -13.76
CA THR A 299 -3.98 6.85 -13.30
C THR A 299 -2.89 7.23 -14.28
N ASN A 300 -2.68 8.53 -14.46
CA ASN A 300 -1.70 9.07 -15.39
C ASN A 300 -0.59 9.81 -14.63
N PHE A 301 -0.15 9.27 -13.48
CA PHE A 301 0.87 9.90 -12.65
C PHE A 301 2.20 10.05 -13.38
N ASP A 302 2.55 9.14 -14.29
CA ASP A 302 3.82 9.19 -15.04
C ASP A 302 4.00 10.48 -15.85
N LYS A 303 2.92 11.01 -16.45
CA LYS A 303 2.96 12.31 -17.14
C LYS A 303 3.11 13.50 -16.17
N LEU A 304 2.67 13.35 -14.92
CA LEU A 304 2.76 14.38 -13.91
C LEU A 304 4.13 14.37 -13.21
N ILE A 305 4.67 13.17 -12.90
CA ILE A 305 6.01 12.98 -12.35
C ILE A 305 7.07 13.48 -13.34
N GLN A 306 6.90 13.23 -14.66
CA GLN A 306 7.77 13.84 -15.68
C GLN A 306 7.65 15.36 -15.75
N LYS A 307 6.48 15.93 -15.43
CA LYS A 307 6.27 17.39 -15.41
C LYS A 307 6.89 18.03 -14.16
N ILE A 308 6.79 17.40 -13.00
CA ILE A 308 7.45 17.83 -11.75
C ILE A 308 8.98 17.69 -11.88
N GLY A 309 9.45 16.61 -12.52
CA GLY A 309 10.86 16.41 -12.85
C GLY A 309 11.41 17.32 -13.96
N SER A 310 10.56 17.99 -14.74
CA SER A 310 10.97 18.97 -15.76
C SER A 310 10.89 20.41 -15.29
N THR A 311 9.99 20.73 -14.35
CA THR A 311 9.95 22.05 -13.68
C THR A 311 11.10 22.26 -12.69
N THR A 312 11.81 21.19 -12.31
CA THR A 312 13.03 21.26 -11.48
C THR A 312 14.31 21.51 -12.30
N LYS A 313 14.18 21.87 -13.59
CA LYS A 313 15.30 22.27 -14.48
C LYS A 313 15.31 23.76 -14.85
N SER A 314 14.75 24.67 -14.03
CA SER A 314 15.15 26.07 -14.12
C SER A 314 16.42 26.26 -13.28
N SER A 315 17.50 26.72 -13.92
CA SER A 315 18.72 27.13 -13.22
C SER A 315 18.40 28.23 -12.20
N PRO A 316 19.14 28.30 -11.06
CA PRO A 316 18.95 29.33 -10.04
C PRO A 316 18.96 30.77 -10.60
N ASP A 317 19.68 31.00 -11.70
CA ASP A 317 19.80 32.30 -12.35
C ASP A 317 18.51 32.81 -13.02
N GLN A 318 17.56 31.93 -13.36
CA GLN A 318 16.32 32.35 -14.03
C GLN A 318 15.26 32.90 -13.05
N ILE A 319 15.35 32.52 -11.76
CA ILE A 319 14.39 32.92 -10.72
C ILE A 319 14.68 34.35 -10.21
N LEU A 320 15.94 34.81 -10.31
CA LEU A 320 16.32 36.15 -9.88
C LEU A 320 15.83 37.27 -10.82
N ALA A 321 15.57 36.97 -12.09
CA ALA A 321 15.16 37.97 -13.09
C ALA A 321 13.68 38.36 -12.99
N ASP A 322 12.81 37.44 -12.56
CA ASP A 322 11.36 37.66 -12.47
C ASP A 322 10.93 38.31 -11.14
N ALA A 323 11.84 38.46 -10.18
CA ALA A 323 11.54 39.01 -8.84
C ALA A 323 11.79 40.52 -8.70
N MET A 324 12.24 41.23 -9.75
CA MET A 324 12.63 42.65 -9.66
C MET A 324 11.64 43.66 -10.23
N ASP A 325 10.46 43.26 -10.71
CA ASP A 325 9.50 44.22 -11.30
C ASP A 325 8.10 44.08 -10.70
N VAL A 326 7.94 44.41 -9.42
CA VAL A 326 6.62 44.65 -8.81
C VAL A 326 6.67 45.88 -7.90
N ALA A 327 6.08 46.97 -8.36
CA ALA A 327 5.93 48.22 -7.60
C ALA A 327 5.00 48.03 -6.37
N PRO A 328 5.23 48.77 -5.26
CA PRO A 328 4.46 48.59 -4.03
C PRO A 328 3.04 49.20 -4.12
N PRO A 329 2.04 48.62 -3.42
CA PRO A 329 0.67 49.15 -3.41
C PRO A 329 0.48 50.30 -2.39
N PRO A 330 -0.54 51.16 -2.58
CA PRO A 330 -0.80 52.31 -1.69
C PRO A 330 -1.54 51.91 -0.39
N PRO A 331 -1.49 52.75 0.67
CA PRO A 331 -1.99 52.37 2.00
C PRO A 331 -3.51 52.51 2.17
N ALA A 332 -4.03 51.69 3.09
CA ALA A 332 -5.44 51.38 3.33
C ALA A 332 -6.28 52.50 4.01
N ARG A 333 -7.61 52.39 3.89
CA ARG A 333 -8.61 53.02 4.78
C ARG A 333 -9.50 51.98 5.47
N SER A 334 -9.94 52.37 6.65
CA SER A 334 -10.44 51.62 7.83
C SER A 334 -11.91 51.22 7.84
N SER A 335 -12.22 50.06 8.44
CA SER A 335 -13.10 49.88 9.64
C SER A 335 -13.38 48.38 9.92
N GLY A 336 -13.09 47.89 11.14
CA GLY A 336 -13.33 46.48 11.61
C GLY A 336 -14.79 46.22 12.07
N PRO A 337 -15.14 45.15 12.84
CA PRO A 337 -14.33 44.19 13.66
C PRO A 337 -14.79 42.68 13.52
N PRO A 338 -14.51 41.69 14.41
CA PRO A 338 -13.59 41.59 15.57
C PRO A 338 -12.51 40.46 15.48
N GLN A 339 -11.57 40.49 16.42
CA GLN A 339 -10.37 39.64 16.51
C GLN A 339 -10.61 38.18 16.96
N PRO A 340 -9.80 37.22 16.46
CA PRO A 340 -9.48 35.99 17.16
C PRO A 340 -8.16 36.08 17.95
N THR A 341 -8.12 35.35 19.07
CA THR A 341 -6.99 35.14 20.01
C THR A 341 -5.65 34.76 19.36
N PRO A 342 -4.50 35.10 19.97
CA PRO A 342 -3.20 34.97 19.31
C PRO A 342 -2.73 33.51 19.21
N MET A 343 -2.51 33.03 17.99
CA MET A 343 -1.72 31.84 17.72
C MET A 343 -0.24 32.12 18.04
N THR A 344 0.40 31.22 18.78
CA THR A 344 1.86 31.15 18.91
C THR A 344 2.48 31.05 17.51
N LYS A 345 3.24 32.08 17.14
CA LYS A 345 3.98 32.18 15.89
C LYS A 345 4.96 31.00 15.83
N ILE A 346 4.71 30.04 14.92
CA ILE A 346 5.70 29.03 14.57
C ILE A 346 6.81 29.80 13.84
N GLU A 347 7.97 29.97 14.46
CA GLU A 347 9.15 30.46 13.78
C GLU A 347 9.53 29.45 12.70
N MET A 348 9.43 29.86 11.43
CA MET A 348 10.01 29.10 10.34
C MET A 348 11.52 29.00 10.58
N PRO A 349 12.14 27.84 10.32
CA PRO A 349 13.59 27.72 10.40
C PRO A 349 14.25 28.77 9.49
N SER A 350 15.32 29.41 9.98
CA SER A 350 16.06 30.40 9.21
C SER A 350 16.47 29.83 7.85
N GLU A 351 16.48 30.70 6.84
CA GLU A 351 16.84 30.36 5.45
C GLU A 351 18.17 29.62 5.39
N ASP A 352 19.14 30.05 6.21
CA ASP A 352 20.44 29.39 6.43
C ASP A 352 20.35 27.91 6.87
N LEU A 353 19.34 27.54 7.68
CA LEU A 353 19.15 26.16 8.16
C LEU A 353 18.54 25.27 7.07
N ILE A 354 17.75 25.86 6.17
CA ILE A 354 17.17 25.17 5.02
C ILE A 354 18.27 24.93 3.97
N GLU A 355 19.09 25.94 3.66
CA GLU A 355 20.22 25.83 2.75
C GLU A 355 21.25 24.80 3.25
N ALA A 356 21.61 24.82 4.53
CA ALA A 356 22.53 23.83 5.10
C ALA A 356 22.00 22.39 5.02
N LYS A 357 20.68 22.18 5.08
CA LYS A 357 20.06 20.87 4.90
C LYS A 357 20.07 20.42 3.44
N LEU A 358 19.79 21.34 2.51
CA LEU A 358 19.86 21.09 1.06
C LEU A 358 21.27 20.70 0.62
N ASP A 359 22.31 21.42 1.07
CA ASP A 359 23.70 21.10 0.77
C ASP A 359 24.12 19.72 1.29
N ARG A 360 23.61 19.33 2.46
CA ARG A 360 23.89 18.02 3.04
C ARG A 360 23.25 16.89 2.23
N ILE A 361 22.03 17.10 1.74
CA ILE A 361 21.31 16.17 0.86
C ILE A 361 22.02 16.07 -0.49
N LEU A 362 22.43 17.20 -1.07
CA LEU A 362 23.14 17.23 -2.36
C LEU A 362 24.46 16.45 -2.30
N ASN A 363 25.23 16.63 -1.21
CA ASN A 363 26.46 15.89 -0.98
C ASN A 363 26.23 14.38 -0.79
N GLN A 364 25.13 13.97 -0.14
CA GLN A 364 24.77 12.56 -0.01
C GLN A 364 24.39 11.94 -1.36
N ILE A 365 23.64 12.66 -2.19
CA ILE A 365 23.28 12.21 -3.54
C ILE A 365 24.56 12.04 -4.39
N GLN A 366 25.47 13.02 -4.37
CA GLN A 366 26.74 12.94 -5.12
C GLN A 366 27.61 11.76 -4.66
N MET A 367 27.66 11.48 -3.36
CA MET A 367 28.34 10.30 -2.81
C MET A 367 27.71 9.00 -3.32
N LEU A 368 26.38 8.91 -3.29
CA LEU A 368 25.63 7.74 -3.78
C LEU A 368 25.87 7.50 -5.27
N THR A 369 25.86 8.56 -6.09
CA THR A 369 26.16 8.48 -7.53
C THR A 369 27.59 8.01 -7.79
N LYS A 370 28.58 8.47 -7.01
CA LYS A 370 29.96 7.98 -7.13
C LYS A 370 30.06 6.49 -6.77
N THR A 371 29.34 6.04 -5.73
CA THR A 371 29.34 4.62 -5.36
C THR A 371 28.66 3.73 -6.40
N THR A 372 27.56 4.16 -7.02
CA THR A 372 26.91 3.39 -8.10
C THR A 372 27.80 3.31 -9.33
N MET A 373 28.44 4.40 -9.75
CA MET A 373 29.41 4.36 -10.85
C MET A 373 30.61 3.44 -10.56
N MET A 374 31.07 3.36 -9.31
CA MET A 374 32.12 2.42 -8.92
C MET A 374 31.66 0.96 -8.95
N LEU A 375 30.40 0.69 -8.59
CA LEU A 375 29.80 -0.64 -8.66
C LEU A 375 29.65 -1.09 -10.12
N ASP A 376 29.15 -0.22 -11.01
CA ASP A 376 29.01 -0.50 -12.44
C ASP A 376 30.37 -0.77 -13.12
N LYS A 377 31.41 -0.04 -12.72
CA LYS A 377 32.76 -0.29 -13.22
C LYS A 377 33.33 -1.63 -12.72
N ARG A 378 32.97 -2.05 -11.50
CA ARG A 378 33.39 -3.35 -10.94
C ARG A 378 32.67 -4.52 -11.61
N THR A 379 31.36 -4.40 -11.87
CA THR A 379 30.59 -5.42 -12.59
C THR A 379 31.09 -5.58 -14.02
N SER A 380 31.32 -4.48 -14.75
CA SER A 380 31.90 -4.51 -16.09
C SER A 380 33.28 -5.20 -16.12
N MET A 381 34.16 -4.92 -15.16
CA MET A 381 35.45 -5.63 -15.05
C MET A 381 35.31 -7.13 -14.72
N GLN A 382 34.29 -7.52 -13.95
CA GLN A 382 34.03 -8.93 -13.64
C GLN A 382 33.49 -9.68 -14.86
N GLU A 383 32.61 -9.06 -15.64
CA GLU A 383 32.10 -9.61 -16.91
C GLU A 383 33.23 -9.80 -17.93
N GLU A 384 34.12 -8.82 -18.06
CA GLU A 384 35.27 -8.92 -18.98
C GLU A 384 36.25 -10.02 -18.56
N LYS A 385 36.45 -10.22 -17.24
CA LYS A 385 37.24 -11.35 -16.71
C LYS A 385 36.56 -12.69 -16.98
N LEU A 386 35.25 -12.78 -16.83
CA LEU A 386 34.48 -14.00 -17.09
C LEU A 386 34.58 -14.40 -18.58
N LEU A 387 34.49 -13.42 -19.48
CA LEU A 387 34.63 -13.60 -20.93
C LEU A 387 36.03 -14.10 -21.32
N LYS A 388 37.09 -13.56 -20.67
CA LYS A 388 38.49 -14.01 -20.87
C LYS A 388 38.74 -15.43 -20.34
N ILE A 389 38.01 -15.88 -19.33
CA ILE A 389 38.10 -17.26 -18.82
C ILE A 389 37.38 -18.23 -19.77
N GLN A 390 36.19 -17.87 -20.25
CA GLN A 390 35.42 -18.69 -21.19
C GLN A 390 36.16 -18.90 -22.51
N THR A 391 36.78 -17.85 -23.06
CA THR A 391 37.58 -17.92 -24.29
C THR A 391 38.86 -18.74 -24.14
N LYS A 392 39.45 -18.81 -22.94
CA LYS A 392 40.60 -19.70 -22.65
C LYS A 392 40.21 -21.16 -22.43
N SER A 393 38.97 -21.46 -22.07
CA SER A 393 38.47 -22.85 -21.95
C SER A 393 38.02 -23.47 -23.28
N SER A 394 37.93 -22.65 -24.34
CA SER A 394 37.53 -23.06 -25.70
C SER A 394 38.71 -23.23 -26.68
N HIS A 395 39.95 -23.19 -26.19
CA HIS A 395 41.19 -23.55 -26.89
C HIS A 395 41.90 -24.61 -26.06
#